data_AF-A0A452FL95-F1
#
_entry.id   AF-A0A452FL95-F1
#
_cell.length_a   1.000
_cell.length_b   1.000
_cell.length_c   1.000
_cell.angle_alpha   90.00
_cell.angle_beta   90.00
_cell.angle_gamma   90.00
#
_symmetry.space_group_name_H-M   'P 1'
#
loop_
_entity.id
_entity.type
_entity.pdbx_description
1 polymer ?
#
loop_
_entity_poly.entity_id
_entity_poly.type
_entity_poly.pdbx_seq_one_letter_code
_entity_poly.pdbx_strand_id
1 'polypeptide(L)'
;MYPNPLIYCTCWDPWNLGPRKLIKTPQPPSKTSSVKPNNPNTPSLQYDLTFYLDAQEVINVSPGYRLVRNREQISVTLGDEMFDRKKHSESEDMGKVKISRTDIIADLKEQISELTVIIEQMNRDHRSAQKLVSDCGLLLGPHRELEEAHAAQLSELEKNYKAALKAEKLAAQDKLDDPGKGAEADHDSIYDEMEDKWSKKKAEWEKDEKLERERILLQQKHKITRKFELESEEERKKINESYTAIFENFSQEKEELLKQHERDTLQLEELRKTKEVIEEELYAQALILESLNTTLYQTQMELQREKAAVATLEKTLQIKLTEAEDKLKYTIHHLTEENIHLRYK
;
A
#
# COMPACT_ATOMS: atom_id res chain seq x y z
N MET A 1 7.12 -30.83 -6.52
CA MET A 1 7.43 -30.52 -5.10
C MET A 1 7.02 -29.07 -4.86
N TYR A 2 6.16 -28.81 -3.88
CA TYR A 2 5.76 -27.44 -3.52
C TYR A 2 6.68 -26.91 -2.40
N PRO A 3 7.19 -25.67 -2.48
CA PRO A 3 7.94 -25.05 -1.40
C PRO A 3 7.00 -24.61 -0.27
N ASN A 4 7.39 -24.90 0.98
CA ASN A 4 6.65 -24.55 2.20
C ASN A 4 7.07 -23.16 2.71
N PRO A 5 6.18 -22.14 2.74
CA PRO A 5 6.53 -20.78 3.13
C PRO A 5 6.38 -20.56 4.66
N LEU A 6 7.24 -21.21 5.46
CA LEU A 6 7.36 -20.89 6.89
C LEU A 6 8.18 -19.61 7.10
N ILE A 7 7.54 -18.45 6.86
CA ILE A 7 8.10 -17.15 7.21
C ILE A 7 7.99 -16.95 8.72
N TYR A 8 9.07 -17.19 9.46
CA TYR A 8 9.18 -16.80 10.86
C TYR A 8 9.24 -15.26 10.96
N CYS A 9 8.25 -14.64 11.62
CA CYS A 9 8.34 -13.21 11.93
C CYS A 9 9.40 -12.99 13.02
N THR A 10 10.37 -12.10 12.76
CA THR A 10 11.38 -11.65 13.73
C THR A 10 10.81 -10.69 14.79
N CYS A 11 9.52 -10.81 15.10
CA CYS A 11 8.75 -9.92 15.97
C CYS A 11 8.26 -10.59 17.27
N TRP A 12 8.66 -11.84 17.53
CA TRP A 12 8.32 -12.58 18.74
C TRP A 12 9.57 -12.85 19.58
N ASP A 13 9.76 -12.04 20.62
CA ASP A 13 10.71 -12.30 21.72
C ASP A 13 9.92 -12.85 22.93
N PRO A 14 10.13 -14.11 23.34
CA PRO A 14 9.44 -14.68 24.49
C PRO A 14 9.89 -14.13 25.87
N TRP A 15 10.95 -13.32 25.95
CA TRP A 15 11.70 -13.10 27.20
C TRP A 15 11.73 -11.67 27.76
N ASN A 16 11.05 -10.70 27.14
CA ASN A 16 10.60 -9.45 27.79
C ASN A 16 11.66 -8.65 28.60
N LEU A 17 12.88 -8.47 28.06
CA LEU A 17 13.96 -7.74 28.74
C LEU A 17 14.02 -6.24 28.37
N GLY A 18 13.15 -5.45 29.00
CA GLY A 18 13.36 -4.01 29.23
C GLY A 18 12.98 -3.06 28.08
N PRO A 19 12.89 -1.73 28.36
CA PRO A 19 12.22 -0.80 27.47
C PRO A 19 13.17 -0.20 26.41
N ARG A 20 12.84 -0.39 25.12
CA ARG A 20 13.30 0.51 24.05
C ARG A 20 12.14 1.01 23.19
N LYS A 21 12.31 2.26 22.74
CA LYS A 21 11.28 3.08 22.09
C LYS A 21 11.38 3.02 20.56
N LEU A 22 10.29 3.47 19.91
CA LEU A 22 10.18 3.92 18.52
C LEU A 22 10.21 2.83 17.43
N ILE A 23 9.03 2.26 17.17
CA ILE A 23 8.66 1.84 15.82
C ILE A 23 8.07 3.06 15.09
N LYS A 24 8.60 3.39 13.91
CA LYS A 24 7.89 4.23 12.93
C LYS A 24 6.78 3.39 12.32
N THR A 25 5.53 3.80 12.45
CA THR A 25 4.41 3.18 11.73
C THR A 25 4.36 3.63 10.25
N PRO A 26 3.76 2.84 9.34
CA PRO A 26 3.79 3.11 7.89
C PRO A 26 2.92 4.29 7.47
N GLN A 27 3.21 4.86 6.29
CA GLN A 27 2.33 5.81 5.61
C GLN A 27 0.99 5.13 5.21
N PRO A 28 -0.17 5.78 5.43
CA PRO A 28 -1.39 5.46 4.70
C PRO A 28 -1.34 6.08 3.28
N PRO A 29 -2.13 5.56 2.32
CA PRO A 29 -1.97 5.87 0.90
C PRO A 29 -2.38 7.29 0.52
N SER A 30 -1.69 7.84 -0.47
CA SER A 30 -2.05 9.09 -1.15
C SER A 30 -3.43 8.98 -1.82
N LYS A 31 -4.33 9.91 -1.50
CA LYS A 31 -5.51 10.20 -2.32
C LYS A 31 -5.43 11.63 -2.83
N THR A 32 -5.40 11.75 -4.15
CA THR A 32 -5.49 13.00 -4.90
C THR A 32 -6.86 13.65 -4.70
N SER A 33 -6.88 14.94 -4.37
CA SER A 33 -8.05 15.80 -4.54
C SER A 33 -7.59 17.24 -4.80
N SER A 34 -7.48 17.60 -6.08
CA SER A 34 -7.21 18.97 -6.50
C SER A 34 -8.52 19.77 -6.48
N VAL A 35 -8.70 20.62 -5.46
CA VAL A 35 -9.76 21.64 -5.44
C VAL A 35 -9.11 23.01 -5.56
N LYS A 36 -9.46 23.75 -6.62
CA LYS A 36 -9.00 25.13 -6.84
C LYS A 36 -9.64 26.07 -5.81
N PRO A 37 -8.90 27.03 -5.22
CA PRO A 37 -9.50 28.23 -4.65
C PRO A 37 -9.71 29.30 -5.74
N ASN A 38 -10.90 29.91 -5.75
CA ASN A 38 -11.16 31.12 -6.53
C ASN A 38 -10.63 32.36 -5.79
N ASN A 39 -10.02 33.30 -6.51
CA ASN A 39 -9.89 34.69 -6.03
C ASN A 39 -11.25 35.39 -6.03
N PRO A 40 -11.44 36.42 -5.18
CA PRO A 40 -11.61 37.75 -5.76
C PRO A 40 -10.97 38.92 -4.99
N ASN A 41 -10.80 40.04 -5.71
CA ASN A 41 -10.25 41.31 -5.26
C ASN A 41 -11.28 42.46 -5.48
N THR A 42 -11.37 43.55 -4.69
CA THR A 42 -10.58 43.85 -3.47
C THR A 42 -11.39 44.51 -2.34
N PRO A 43 -11.70 45.85 -2.32
CA PRO A 43 -11.52 46.55 -1.03
C PRO A 43 -12.68 47.42 -0.53
N SER A 44 -12.85 47.49 0.79
CA SER A 44 -13.42 48.67 1.44
C SER A 44 -12.96 48.80 2.90
N LEU A 45 -12.54 50.03 3.26
CA LEU A 45 -12.15 50.45 4.60
C LEU A 45 -13.29 50.26 5.63
N GLN A 46 -12.96 49.76 6.82
CA GLN A 46 -13.39 50.44 8.04
C GLN A 46 -12.40 50.19 9.18
N TYR A 47 -12.04 51.26 9.89
CA TYR A 47 -11.27 51.18 11.12
C TYR A 47 -12.13 50.53 12.20
N ASP A 48 -11.56 49.64 12.99
CA ASP A 48 -11.73 49.79 14.44
C ASP A 48 -10.51 49.31 15.24
N LEU A 49 -10.24 50.03 16.33
CA LEU A 49 -8.98 49.98 17.06
C LEU A 49 -9.16 49.21 18.38
N THR A 50 -8.94 47.90 18.37
CA THR A 50 -8.96 47.08 19.61
C THR A 50 -7.64 46.36 19.88
N PHE A 51 -6.89 47.00 20.78
CA PHE A 51 -6.06 46.38 21.82
C PHE A 51 -4.96 45.36 21.47
N TYR A 52 -3.73 45.83 21.70
CA TYR A 52 -2.58 45.03 22.15
C TYR A 52 -2.96 43.93 23.15
N LEU A 53 -2.95 42.68 22.71
CA LEU A 53 -2.68 41.48 23.51
C LEU A 53 -1.84 40.54 22.65
N ASP A 54 -0.98 39.74 23.28
CA ASP A 54 0.04 38.91 22.61
C ASP A 54 -0.51 38.14 21.41
N ALA A 55 0.10 38.37 20.23
CA ALA A 55 -0.17 37.62 19.01
C ALA A 55 0.39 36.19 19.16
N GLN A 56 -0.38 35.34 19.82
CA GLN A 56 -0.03 33.96 20.07
C GLN A 56 -0.24 33.15 18.79
N GLU A 57 0.86 32.84 18.11
CA GLU A 57 0.83 32.19 16.81
C GLU A 57 0.59 30.68 16.99
N VAL A 58 -0.57 30.22 16.55
CA VAL A 58 -1.04 28.84 16.71
C VAL A 58 -0.99 28.12 15.36
N ILE A 59 -0.07 27.17 15.24
CA ILE A 59 0.25 26.48 13.98
C ILE A 59 -0.10 25.00 14.12
N ASN A 60 -0.94 24.48 13.23
CA ASN A 60 -1.20 23.04 13.15
C ASN A 60 -0.06 22.37 12.38
N VAL A 61 0.77 21.58 13.06
CA VAL A 61 1.97 20.96 12.47
C VAL A 61 1.64 19.61 11.84
N SER A 62 0.70 18.88 12.44
CA SER A 62 0.22 17.57 11.99
C SER A 62 -1.14 17.28 12.64
N PRO A 63 -1.94 16.32 12.12
CA PRO A 63 -3.22 15.97 12.71
C PRO A 63 -3.09 15.63 14.20
N GLY A 64 -3.90 16.25 15.05
CA GLY A 64 -3.84 16.10 16.51
C GLY A 64 -2.66 16.80 17.20
N TYR A 65 -1.79 17.56 16.52
CA TYR A 65 -0.67 18.29 17.13
C TYR A 65 -0.68 19.78 16.80
N ARG A 66 -0.71 20.61 17.85
CA ARG A 66 -0.79 22.07 17.78
C ARG A 66 0.46 22.69 18.39
N LEU A 67 1.16 23.51 17.61
CA LEU A 67 2.28 24.31 18.05
C LEU A 67 1.78 25.69 18.46
N VAL A 68 2.14 26.14 19.65
CA VAL A 68 1.88 27.49 20.15
C VAL A 68 3.22 28.20 20.31
N ARG A 69 3.36 29.36 19.67
CA ARG A 69 4.57 30.17 19.70
C ARG A 69 4.27 31.59 20.19
N ASN A 70 4.99 32.02 21.21
CA ASN A 70 5.12 33.42 21.61
C ASN A 70 6.64 33.77 21.61
N ARG A 71 6.99 35.05 21.81
CA ARG A 71 8.39 35.53 21.82
C ARG A 71 9.28 34.84 22.85
N GLU A 72 8.70 34.38 23.96
CA GLU A 72 9.43 33.81 25.09
C GLU A 72 9.32 32.28 25.20
N GLN A 73 8.34 31.65 24.52
CA GLN A 73 8.10 30.21 24.63
C GLN A 73 7.57 29.59 23.34
N ILE A 74 8.05 28.38 23.07
CA ILE A 74 7.54 27.47 22.02
C ILE A 74 7.06 26.21 22.74
N SER A 75 5.78 25.85 22.59
CA SER A 75 5.20 24.63 23.16
C SER A 75 4.42 23.86 22.09
N VAL A 76 4.51 22.53 22.14
CA VAL A 76 3.69 21.64 21.30
C VAL A 76 2.71 20.91 22.22
N THR A 77 1.42 21.11 21.98
CA THR A 77 0.36 20.38 22.67
C THR A 77 -0.24 19.31 21.74
N LEU A 78 -0.57 18.17 22.32
CA LEU A 78 -1.43 17.17 21.66
C LEU A 78 -2.87 17.67 21.83
N GLY A 79 -3.62 17.74 20.74
CA GLY A 79 -5.01 18.23 20.75
C GLY A 79 -5.96 17.23 21.43
N ASP A 80 -6.95 17.77 22.15
CA ASP A 80 -7.96 16.97 22.87
C ASP A 80 -8.77 16.04 21.96
N GLU A 81 -8.78 16.29 20.65
CA GLU A 81 -9.23 15.42 19.56
C GLU A 81 -8.72 13.95 19.69
N MET A 82 -7.55 13.74 20.31
CA MET A 82 -6.94 12.42 20.54
C MET A 82 -7.41 11.74 21.84
N PHE A 83 -8.07 12.48 22.73
CA PHE A 83 -8.62 12.01 24.01
C PHE A 83 -10.15 11.98 24.02
N ASP A 84 -10.79 12.71 23.11
CA ASP A 84 -12.23 12.71 22.88
C ASP A 84 -12.74 11.35 22.37
N ARG A 85 -13.03 10.46 23.33
CA ARG A 85 -13.90 9.31 23.12
C ARG A 85 -15.34 9.80 22.92
N LYS A 86 -15.62 10.39 21.76
CA LYS A 86 -16.88 11.06 21.40
C LYS A 86 -18.10 10.26 21.87
N LYS A 87 -18.79 10.78 22.89
CA LYS A 87 -20.23 10.55 23.02
C LYS A 87 -20.89 11.21 21.83
N HIS A 88 -21.67 10.45 21.07
CA HIS A 88 -22.39 10.99 19.93
C HIS A 88 -23.48 11.97 20.42
N SER A 89 -23.26 13.26 20.19
CA SER A 89 -24.33 14.25 20.07
C SER A 89 -24.58 14.53 18.59
N GLU A 90 -25.85 14.72 18.25
CA GLU A 90 -26.36 14.77 16.88
C GLU A 90 -26.06 16.11 16.22
N SER A 91 -25.49 16.10 15.00
CA SER A 91 -25.91 16.91 13.84
C SER A 91 -24.86 16.88 12.71
N GLU A 92 -25.37 17.15 11.51
CA GLU A 92 -24.72 17.28 10.20
C GLU A 92 -24.62 16.00 9.34
N ASP A 93 -25.66 15.84 8.52
CA ASP A 93 -25.74 14.89 7.42
C ASP A 93 -24.95 15.41 6.23
N MET A 94 -23.79 14.79 5.96
CA MET A 94 -23.04 14.98 4.72
C MET A 94 -22.76 13.62 4.08
N GLY A 95 -23.66 13.21 3.19
CA GLY A 95 -23.32 12.37 2.03
C GLY A 95 -22.78 10.97 2.33
N LYS A 96 -23.39 10.22 3.27
CA LYS A 96 -23.10 8.78 3.37
C LYS A 96 -23.56 8.07 2.09
N VAL A 97 -22.58 7.58 1.32
CA VAL A 97 -22.80 6.45 0.43
C VAL A 97 -23.42 5.33 1.27
N LYS A 98 -24.70 5.03 1.02
CA LYS A 98 -25.43 3.98 1.71
C LYS A 98 -24.96 2.62 1.20
N ILE A 99 -23.74 2.23 1.56
CA ILE A 99 -23.37 0.81 1.61
C ILE A 99 -24.41 0.17 2.52
N SER A 100 -25.22 -0.73 1.98
CA SER A 100 -26.35 -1.24 2.75
C SER A 100 -25.80 -2.09 3.90
N ARG A 101 -26.51 -2.12 5.02
CA ARG A 101 -26.14 -2.97 6.16
C ARG A 101 -26.04 -4.45 5.73
N THR A 102 -26.76 -4.83 4.68
CA THR A 102 -26.72 -6.12 3.99
C THR A 102 -25.37 -6.41 3.34
N ASP A 103 -24.78 -5.43 2.65
CA ASP A 103 -23.52 -5.60 1.90
C ASP A 103 -22.35 -5.81 2.86
N ILE A 104 -22.31 -5.04 3.96
CA ILE A 104 -21.33 -5.23 5.05
C ILE A 104 -21.50 -6.59 5.72
N ILE A 105 -22.74 -7.06 5.89
CA ILE A 105 -23.01 -8.40 6.44
C ILE A 105 -22.64 -9.52 5.45
N ALA A 106 -22.70 -9.27 4.15
CA ALA A 106 -22.25 -10.22 3.12
C ALA A 106 -20.72 -10.35 3.11
N ASP A 107 -20.01 -9.21 3.01
CA ASP A 107 -18.54 -9.14 3.06
C ASP A 107 -17.97 -9.79 4.33
N LEU A 108 -18.52 -9.47 5.52
CA LEU A 108 -18.10 -10.12 6.76
C LEU A 108 -18.38 -11.62 6.80
N LYS A 109 -19.43 -12.12 6.14
CA LYS A 109 -19.70 -13.56 6.04
C LYS A 109 -18.73 -14.24 5.07
N GLU A 110 -18.36 -13.58 3.99
CA GLU A 110 -17.37 -14.05 3.02
C GLU A 110 -16.00 -14.17 3.70
N GLN A 111 -15.53 -13.11 4.37
CA GLN A 111 -14.29 -13.12 5.15
C GLN A 111 -14.26 -14.20 6.24
N ILE A 112 -15.37 -14.41 6.99
CA ILE A 112 -15.49 -15.51 7.96
C ILE A 112 -15.40 -16.87 7.28
N SER A 113 -15.98 -17.03 6.08
CA SER A 113 -15.93 -18.29 5.33
C SER A 113 -14.51 -18.59 4.82
N GLU A 114 -13.82 -17.60 4.26
CA GLU A 114 -12.42 -17.72 3.81
C GLU A 114 -11.48 -18.07 4.99
N LEU A 115 -11.60 -17.35 6.11
CA LEU A 115 -10.81 -17.62 7.32
C LEU A 115 -11.07 -19.03 7.85
N THR A 116 -12.32 -19.51 7.79
CA THR A 116 -12.66 -20.89 8.19
C THR A 116 -11.96 -21.91 7.31
N VAL A 117 -11.96 -21.73 5.99
CA VAL A 117 -11.26 -22.62 5.04
C VAL A 117 -9.74 -22.64 5.30
N ILE A 118 -9.13 -21.49 5.56
CA ILE A 118 -7.70 -21.38 5.88
C ILE A 118 -7.37 -22.11 7.19
N ILE A 119 -8.18 -21.93 8.24
CA ILE A 119 -8.00 -22.62 9.54
C ILE A 119 -8.16 -24.14 9.37
N GLU A 120 -9.15 -24.60 8.61
CA GLU A 120 -9.34 -26.02 8.32
C GLU A 120 -8.20 -26.64 7.51
N GLN A 121 -7.63 -25.90 6.56
CA GLN A 121 -6.46 -26.31 5.79
C GLN A 121 -5.23 -26.44 6.70
N MET A 122 -4.92 -25.40 7.47
CA MET A 122 -3.82 -25.42 8.44
C MET A 122 -3.95 -26.55 9.47
N ASN A 123 -5.17 -26.83 9.94
CA ASN A 123 -5.46 -27.96 10.84
C ASN A 123 -5.32 -29.33 10.17
N ARG A 124 -5.50 -29.44 8.84
CA ARG A 124 -5.22 -30.68 8.08
C ARG A 124 -3.70 -30.86 7.91
N ASP A 125 -2.99 -29.79 7.56
CA ASP A 125 -1.54 -29.81 7.35
C ASP A 125 -0.77 -30.08 8.65
N HIS A 126 -1.18 -29.48 9.77
CA HIS A 126 -0.58 -29.75 11.09
C HIS A 126 -0.71 -31.22 11.50
N ARG A 127 -1.90 -31.83 11.31
CA ARG A 127 -2.13 -33.26 11.59
C ARG A 127 -1.33 -34.17 10.65
N SER A 128 -1.16 -33.77 9.39
CA SER A 128 -0.32 -34.48 8.42
C SER A 128 1.17 -34.45 8.83
N ALA A 129 1.70 -33.27 9.16
CA ALA A 129 3.07 -33.09 9.63
C ALA A 129 3.33 -33.84 10.95
N GLN A 130 2.40 -33.79 11.90
CA GLN A 130 2.50 -34.52 13.16
C GLN A 130 2.56 -36.04 12.94
N LYS A 131 1.80 -36.56 11.97
CA LYS A 131 1.86 -37.99 11.61
C LYS A 131 3.20 -38.38 11.00
N LEU A 132 3.75 -37.57 10.09
CA LEU A 132 5.10 -37.81 9.53
C LEU A 132 6.20 -37.80 10.61
N VAL A 133 6.10 -36.91 11.60
CA VAL A 133 7.03 -36.89 12.75
C VAL A 133 6.87 -38.13 13.63
N SER A 134 5.64 -38.66 13.77
CA SER A 134 5.39 -39.91 14.50
C SER A 134 5.91 -41.14 13.74
N ASP A 135 5.73 -41.20 12.42
CA ASP A 135 6.15 -42.33 11.58
C ASP A 135 7.70 -42.39 11.41
N CYS A 136 8.41 -41.27 11.64
CA CYS A 136 9.88 -41.24 11.77
C CYS A 136 10.42 -42.11 12.93
N GLY A 137 9.57 -42.61 13.83
CA GLY A 137 9.94 -43.64 14.81
C GLY A 137 10.52 -44.92 14.19
N LEU A 138 10.28 -45.19 12.91
CA LEU A 138 10.88 -46.31 12.17
C LEU A 138 12.43 -46.26 12.10
N LEU A 139 13.04 -45.08 12.23
CA LEU A 139 14.51 -44.94 12.25
C LEU A 139 15.15 -45.35 13.59
N LEU A 140 14.37 -45.59 14.64
CA LEU A 140 14.87 -46.08 15.93
C LEU A 140 15.11 -47.60 15.96
N GLY A 141 14.48 -48.36 15.05
CA GLY A 141 14.66 -49.82 14.97
C GLY A 141 16.12 -50.24 14.72
N PRO A 142 16.75 -49.79 13.62
CA PRO A 142 18.14 -50.15 13.30
C PRO A 142 19.16 -49.67 14.34
N HIS A 143 18.89 -48.52 14.99
CA HIS A 143 19.75 -48.01 16.06
C HIS A 143 19.71 -48.92 17.29
N ARG A 144 18.51 -49.32 17.70
CA ARG A 144 18.29 -50.19 18.85
C ARG A 144 18.86 -51.60 18.63
N GLU A 145 18.71 -52.17 17.43
CA GLU A 145 19.30 -53.47 17.08
C GLU A 145 20.84 -53.43 17.14
N LEU A 146 21.45 -52.33 16.69
CA LEU A 146 22.90 -52.14 16.77
C LEU A 146 23.40 -51.96 18.21
N GLU A 147 22.66 -51.22 19.05
CA GLU A 147 22.95 -51.06 20.48
C GLU A 147 22.83 -52.38 21.26
N GLU A 148 21.77 -53.16 21.02
CA GLU A 148 21.57 -54.48 21.62
C GLU A 148 22.68 -55.46 21.19
N ALA A 149 23.11 -55.42 19.92
CA ALA A 149 24.23 -56.23 19.41
C ALA A 149 25.59 -55.84 20.03
N HIS A 150 25.89 -54.54 20.14
CA HIS A 150 27.11 -54.07 20.81
C HIS A 150 27.13 -54.44 22.30
N ALA A 151 26.00 -54.33 23.00
CA ALA A 151 25.89 -54.74 24.40
C ALA A 151 26.15 -56.25 24.59
N ALA A 152 25.64 -57.08 23.68
CA ALA A 152 25.90 -58.52 23.69
C ALA A 152 27.39 -58.84 23.47
N GLN A 153 28.04 -58.21 22.47
CA GLN A 153 29.46 -58.39 22.18
C GLN A 153 30.36 -57.98 23.36
N LEU A 154 30.06 -56.86 24.02
CA LEU A 154 30.79 -56.43 25.22
C LEU A 154 30.62 -57.42 26.39
N SER A 155 29.44 -57.98 26.60
CA SER A 155 29.21 -59.00 27.64
C SER A 155 29.91 -60.33 27.33
N GLU A 156 29.93 -60.76 26.07
CA GLU A 156 30.69 -61.94 25.62
C GLU A 156 32.19 -61.74 25.84
N LEU A 157 32.72 -60.58 25.44
CA LEU A 157 34.13 -60.23 25.62
C LEU A 157 34.52 -60.14 27.10
N GLU A 158 33.67 -59.54 27.94
CA GLU A 158 33.88 -59.49 29.40
C GLU A 158 33.88 -60.89 30.04
N LYS A 159 32.98 -61.79 29.63
CA LYS A 159 32.99 -63.19 30.07
C LYS A 159 34.27 -63.90 29.65
N ASN A 160 34.72 -63.70 28.41
CA ASN A 160 35.94 -64.30 27.89
C ASN A 160 37.19 -63.79 28.62
N TYR A 161 37.29 -62.48 28.89
CA TYR A 161 38.35 -61.94 29.74
C TYR A 161 38.29 -62.48 31.18
N LYS A 162 37.11 -62.59 31.79
CA LYS A 162 36.95 -63.19 33.13
C LYS A 162 37.31 -64.67 33.16
N ALA A 163 37.04 -65.41 32.10
CA ALA A 163 37.42 -66.82 31.96
C ALA A 163 38.94 -66.97 31.76
N ALA A 164 39.53 -66.18 30.86
CA ALA A 164 40.98 -66.15 30.64
C ALA A 164 41.73 -65.76 31.91
N LEU A 165 41.31 -64.71 32.62
CA LEU A 165 41.91 -64.29 33.89
C LEU A 165 41.80 -65.36 34.98
N LYS A 166 40.72 -66.16 35.00
CA LYS A 166 40.59 -67.30 35.93
C LYS A 166 41.52 -68.45 35.54
N ALA A 167 41.64 -68.77 34.26
CA ALA A 167 42.55 -69.79 33.77
C ALA A 167 44.02 -69.39 34.01
N GLU A 168 44.37 -68.13 33.78
CA GLU A 168 45.68 -67.56 34.05
C GLU A 168 45.99 -67.53 35.55
N LYS A 169 45.03 -67.14 36.41
CA LYS A 169 45.18 -67.26 37.87
C LYS A 169 45.41 -68.68 38.33
N LEU A 170 44.69 -69.67 37.77
CA LEU A 170 44.91 -71.08 38.09
C LEU A 170 46.29 -71.56 37.60
N ALA A 171 46.71 -71.17 36.39
CA ALA A 171 48.03 -71.50 35.85
C ALA A 171 49.19 -70.77 36.56
N ALA A 172 48.93 -69.63 37.19
CA ALA A 172 49.88 -68.93 38.05
C ALA A 172 49.93 -69.53 39.46
N GLN A 173 48.79 -69.98 40.00
CA GLN A 173 48.70 -70.73 41.25
C GLN A 173 49.48 -72.05 41.17
N ASP A 174 49.31 -72.80 40.07
CA ASP A 174 50.03 -74.04 39.76
C ASP A 174 51.56 -73.85 39.63
N LYS A 175 52.00 -72.62 39.28
CA LYS A 175 53.43 -72.22 39.25
C LYS A 175 53.94 -71.64 40.57
N LEU A 176 53.07 -71.36 41.54
CA LEU A 176 53.42 -70.80 42.86
C LEU A 176 53.59 -71.88 43.93
N ASP A 177 53.14 -73.11 43.68
CA ASP A 177 53.43 -74.28 44.53
C ASP A 177 54.86 -74.84 44.34
N ASP A 178 55.70 -74.21 43.49
CA ASP A 178 57.15 -74.45 43.41
C ASP A 178 57.92 -73.38 44.22
N PRO A 179 58.56 -73.72 45.37
CA PRO A 179 58.98 -72.74 46.37
C PRO A 179 60.34 -72.07 46.07
N GLY A 180 60.39 -71.22 45.03
CA GLY A 180 61.54 -70.38 44.67
C GLY A 180 61.54 -69.01 45.35
N LYS A 181 61.86 -68.92 46.65
CA LYS A 181 61.99 -67.61 47.33
C LYS A 181 63.33 -66.92 47.05
N GLY A 182 63.31 -65.76 46.39
CA GLY A 182 64.44 -64.81 46.43
C GLY A 182 64.63 -63.92 45.19
N ALA A 183 63.66 -63.06 44.85
CA ALA A 183 63.84 -62.03 43.80
C ALA A 183 62.88 -60.80 43.88
N GLU A 184 62.19 -60.56 45.00
CA GLU A 184 61.12 -59.54 45.08
C GLU A 184 61.61 -58.12 44.69
N ALA A 185 62.75 -57.67 45.19
CA ALA A 185 63.24 -56.30 44.96
C ALA A 185 63.62 -55.98 43.49
N ASP A 186 64.20 -56.94 42.76
CA ASP A 186 64.56 -56.74 41.35
C ASP A 186 63.34 -56.92 40.43
N HIS A 187 62.35 -57.71 40.84
CA HIS A 187 61.08 -57.80 40.13
C HIS A 187 60.27 -56.51 40.25
N ASP A 188 60.12 -55.96 41.46
CA ASP A 188 59.37 -54.71 41.69
C ASP A 188 59.94 -53.55 40.86
N SER A 189 61.28 -53.41 40.80
CA SER A 189 61.93 -52.39 39.96
C SER A 189 61.68 -52.54 38.46
N ILE A 190 61.47 -53.78 37.95
CA ILE A 190 61.15 -54.04 36.55
C ILE A 190 59.65 -53.78 36.29
N TYR A 191 58.78 -54.07 37.26
CA TYR A 191 57.36 -53.73 37.19
C TYR A 191 57.15 -52.21 37.16
N ASP A 192 57.81 -51.46 38.04
CA ASP A 192 57.75 -49.99 38.06
C ASP A 192 58.20 -49.39 36.72
N GLU A 193 59.34 -49.82 36.17
CA GLU A 193 59.84 -49.32 34.87
C GLU A 193 58.90 -49.69 33.70
N MET A 194 58.19 -50.82 33.80
CA MET A 194 57.19 -51.23 32.81
C MET A 194 55.89 -50.42 32.94
N GLU A 195 55.44 -50.14 34.17
CA GLU A 195 54.26 -49.32 34.45
C GLU A 195 54.46 -47.86 34.06
N ASP A 196 55.67 -47.30 34.26
CA ASP A 196 56.05 -45.98 33.75
C ASP A 196 56.01 -45.93 32.21
N LYS A 197 56.55 -46.95 31.53
CA LYS A 197 56.49 -47.06 30.05
C LYS A 197 55.04 -47.17 29.55
N TRP A 198 54.20 -47.94 30.24
CA TRP A 198 52.76 -48.04 29.92
C TRP A 198 52.03 -46.73 30.15
N SER A 199 52.26 -46.07 31.29
CA SER A 199 51.66 -44.78 31.64
C SER A 199 52.04 -43.70 30.64
N LYS A 200 53.31 -43.64 30.25
CA LYS A 200 53.81 -42.73 29.20
C LYS A 200 53.14 -42.99 27.84
N LYS A 201 53.10 -44.25 27.40
CA LYS A 201 52.47 -44.64 26.12
C LYS A 201 50.96 -44.37 26.10
N LYS A 202 50.27 -44.57 27.23
CA LYS A 202 48.85 -44.23 27.40
C LYS A 202 48.62 -42.72 27.31
N ALA A 203 49.48 -41.91 27.95
CA ALA A 203 49.42 -40.45 27.87
C ALA A 203 49.80 -39.90 26.48
N GLU A 204 50.62 -40.61 25.70
CA GLU A 204 50.88 -40.31 24.29
C GLU A 204 49.64 -40.60 23.44
N TRP A 205 49.02 -41.78 23.57
CA TRP A 205 47.77 -42.12 22.88
C TRP A 205 46.61 -41.18 23.20
N GLU A 206 46.45 -40.74 24.45
CA GLU A 206 45.40 -39.77 24.82
C GLU A 206 45.63 -38.39 24.17
N LYS A 207 46.89 -37.96 24.01
CA LYS A 207 47.24 -36.74 23.27
C LYS A 207 46.94 -36.88 21.79
N ASP A 208 47.33 -37.99 21.18
CA ASP A 208 47.10 -38.24 19.75
C ASP A 208 45.60 -38.34 19.44
N GLU A 209 44.83 -39.04 20.27
CA GLU A 209 43.36 -39.10 20.12
C GLU A 209 42.73 -37.71 20.28
N LYS A 210 43.19 -36.91 21.25
CA LYS A 210 42.71 -35.54 21.43
C LYS A 210 43.04 -34.66 20.23
N LEU A 211 44.26 -34.72 19.71
CA LEU A 211 44.67 -33.97 18.52
C LEU A 211 43.88 -34.38 17.28
N GLU A 212 43.58 -35.67 17.11
CA GLU A 212 42.77 -36.18 16.00
C GLU A 212 41.30 -35.74 16.11
N ARG A 213 40.71 -35.77 17.32
CA ARG A 213 39.38 -35.19 17.60
C ARG A 213 39.35 -33.69 17.29
N GLU A 214 40.36 -32.93 17.73
CA GLU A 214 40.49 -31.50 17.42
C GLU A 214 40.65 -31.26 15.91
N ARG A 215 41.43 -32.07 15.19
CA ARG A 215 41.60 -32.03 13.73
C ARG A 215 40.27 -32.22 13.01
N ILE A 216 39.48 -33.22 13.40
CA ILE A 216 38.16 -33.50 12.83
C ILE A 216 37.18 -32.36 13.12
N LEU A 217 37.11 -31.87 14.36
CA LEU A 217 36.26 -30.74 14.74
C LEU A 217 36.63 -29.46 13.98
N LEU A 218 37.91 -29.18 13.80
CA LEU A 218 38.39 -28.08 12.98
C LEU A 218 37.98 -28.27 11.51
N GLN A 219 38.11 -29.46 10.94
CA GLN A 219 37.68 -29.72 9.56
C GLN A 219 36.16 -29.56 9.38
N GLN A 220 35.35 -30.01 10.34
CA GLN A 220 33.90 -29.80 10.36
C GLN A 220 33.56 -28.31 10.46
N LYS A 221 34.18 -27.57 11.39
CA LYS A 221 34.03 -26.12 11.54
C LYS A 221 34.32 -25.39 10.23
N HIS A 222 35.49 -25.62 9.62
CA HIS A 222 35.86 -25.01 8.34
C HIS A 222 34.93 -25.39 7.17
N LYS A 223 34.26 -26.54 7.23
CA LYS A 223 33.27 -26.96 6.22
C LYS A 223 31.93 -26.26 6.42
N ILE A 224 31.50 -26.05 7.67
CA ILE A 224 30.27 -25.34 8.03
C ILE A 224 30.44 -23.84 7.74
N THR A 225 31.53 -23.22 8.18
CA THR A 225 31.83 -21.80 7.95
C THR A 225 31.81 -21.46 6.46
N ARG A 226 32.52 -22.21 5.61
CA ARG A 226 32.53 -21.97 4.16
C ARG A 226 31.17 -22.15 3.49
N LYS A 227 30.33 -23.07 3.97
CA LYS A 227 28.95 -23.21 3.48
C LYS A 227 28.11 -21.98 3.82
N PHE A 228 28.18 -21.53 5.06
CA PHE A 228 27.46 -20.35 5.52
C PHE A 228 27.91 -19.07 4.80
N GLU A 229 29.22 -18.89 4.58
CA GLU A 229 29.78 -17.77 3.82
C GLU A 229 29.25 -17.73 2.38
N LEU A 230 29.22 -18.88 1.70
CA LEU A 230 28.73 -19.01 0.33
C LEU A 230 27.21 -18.77 0.24
N GLU A 231 26.42 -19.38 1.13
CA GLU A 231 24.96 -19.19 1.20
C GLU A 231 24.59 -17.72 1.52
N SER A 232 25.34 -17.08 2.42
CA SER A 232 25.19 -15.66 2.76
C SER A 232 25.54 -14.73 1.58
N GLU A 233 26.57 -15.07 0.80
CA GLU A 233 26.91 -14.35 -0.42
C GLU A 233 25.87 -14.54 -1.53
N GLU A 234 25.33 -15.74 -1.70
CA GLU A 234 24.24 -16.01 -2.65
C GLU A 234 22.95 -15.27 -2.27
N GLU A 235 22.54 -15.27 -0.99
CA GLU A 235 21.38 -14.48 -0.53
C GLU A 235 21.61 -12.98 -0.69
N ARG A 236 22.80 -12.47 -0.34
CA ARG A 236 23.19 -11.08 -0.60
C ARG A 236 23.09 -10.73 -2.10
N LYS A 237 23.48 -11.64 -2.98
CA LYS A 237 23.39 -11.47 -4.44
C LYS A 237 21.93 -11.42 -4.90
N LYS A 238 21.07 -12.34 -4.47
CA LYS A 238 19.63 -12.35 -4.76
C LYS A 238 18.94 -11.06 -4.30
N ILE A 239 19.24 -10.60 -3.07
CA ILE A 239 18.73 -9.35 -2.53
C ILE A 239 19.19 -8.17 -3.38
N ASN A 240 20.47 -8.10 -3.76
CA ASN A 240 20.97 -7.03 -4.62
C ASN A 240 20.33 -7.05 -6.03
N GLU A 241 20.22 -8.22 -6.66
CA GLU A 241 19.57 -8.40 -7.97
C GLU A 241 18.10 -7.98 -7.95
N SER A 242 17.33 -8.40 -6.93
CA SER A 242 15.94 -7.96 -6.74
C SER A 242 15.82 -6.45 -6.47
N TYR A 243 16.73 -5.86 -5.70
CA TYR A 243 16.77 -4.42 -5.45
C TYR A 243 17.04 -3.63 -6.74
N THR A 244 18.04 -4.06 -7.53
CA THR A 244 18.34 -3.47 -8.85
C THR A 244 17.14 -3.57 -9.79
N ALA A 245 16.51 -4.75 -9.91
CA ALA A 245 15.34 -4.92 -10.76
C ALA A 245 14.15 -4.03 -10.34
N ILE A 246 13.85 -3.93 -9.04
CA ILE A 246 12.80 -3.04 -8.52
C ILE A 246 13.14 -1.58 -8.79
N PHE A 247 14.40 -1.18 -8.63
CA PHE A 247 14.85 0.20 -8.87
C PHE A 247 14.80 0.58 -10.36
N GLU A 248 15.17 -0.34 -11.25
CA GLU A 248 15.07 -0.16 -12.70
C GLU A 248 13.61 -0.05 -13.14
N ASN A 249 12.74 -0.94 -12.68
CA ASN A 249 11.30 -0.87 -12.96
C ASN A 249 10.68 0.46 -12.48
N PHE A 250 10.95 0.86 -11.23
CA PHE A 250 10.49 2.15 -10.69
C PHE A 250 11.01 3.34 -11.51
N SER A 251 12.25 3.27 -12.01
CA SER A 251 12.83 4.32 -12.86
C SER A 251 12.13 4.39 -14.22
N GLN A 252 11.81 3.24 -14.82
CA GLN A 252 11.05 3.15 -16.07
C GLN A 252 9.61 3.66 -15.91
N GLU A 253 8.87 3.17 -14.91
CA GLU A 253 7.50 3.63 -14.60
C GLU A 253 7.43 5.16 -14.40
N LYS A 254 8.42 5.72 -13.69
CA LYS A 254 8.54 7.17 -13.50
C LYS A 254 8.77 7.91 -14.82
N GLU A 255 9.62 7.39 -15.70
CA GLU A 255 9.91 8.00 -17.01
C GLU A 255 8.69 7.93 -17.95
N GLU A 256 7.98 6.80 -17.95
CA GLU A 256 6.73 6.63 -18.71
C GLU A 256 5.63 7.57 -18.22
N LEU A 257 5.49 7.74 -16.90
CA LEU A 257 4.50 8.65 -16.31
C LEU A 257 4.83 10.13 -16.61
N LEU A 258 6.12 10.50 -16.66
CA LEU A 258 6.55 11.83 -17.12
C LEU A 258 6.22 12.05 -18.60
N LYS A 259 6.56 11.09 -19.48
CA LYS A 259 6.20 11.13 -20.91
C LYS A 259 4.69 11.21 -21.13
N GLN A 260 3.89 10.53 -20.30
CA GLN A 260 2.43 10.64 -20.35
C GLN A 260 1.96 12.04 -19.96
N HIS A 261 2.46 12.57 -18.84
CA HIS A 261 2.14 13.93 -18.38
C HIS A 261 2.50 15.00 -19.42
N GLU A 262 3.64 14.87 -20.11
CA GLU A 262 4.03 15.76 -21.21
C GLU A 262 3.03 15.70 -22.39
N ARG A 263 2.61 14.49 -22.79
CA ARG A 263 1.58 14.31 -23.83
C ARG A 263 0.24 14.93 -23.43
N ASP A 264 -0.22 14.68 -22.21
CA ASP A 264 -1.48 15.20 -21.69
C ASP A 264 -1.45 16.74 -21.58
N THR A 265 -0.30 17.31 -21.19
CA THR A 265 -0.09 18.77 -21.14
C THR A 265 -0.20 19.40 -22.53
N LEU A 266 0.38 18.77 -23.56
CA LEU A 266 0.28 19.24 -24.94
C LEU A 266 -1.17 19.15 -25.46
N GLN A 267 -1.87 18.05 -25.20
CA GLN A 267 -3.28 17.89 -25.58
C GLN A 267 -4.19 18.91 -24.88
N LEU A 268 -3.96 19.20 -23.60
CA LEU A 268 -4.70 20.24 -22.88
C LEU A 268 -4.44 21.65 -23.46
N GLU A 269 -3.22 21.92 -23.92
CA GLU A 269 -2.86 23.19 -24.57
C GLU A 269 -3.53 23.33 -25.95
N GLU A 270 -3.58 22.27 -26.74
CA GLU A 270 -4.31 22.23 -28.01
C GLU A 270 -5.82 22.42 -27.80
N LEU A 271 -6.42 21.68 -26.85
CA LEU A 271 -7.83 21.83 -26.49
C LEU A 271 -8.15 23.25 -26.01
N ARG A 272 -7.27 23.87 -25.21
CA ARG A 272 -7.42 25.27 -24.77
C ARG A 272 -7.49 26.24 -25.95
N LYS A 273 -6.60 26.10 -26.94
CA LYS A 273 -6.61 26.93 -28.16
C LYS A 273 -7.88 26.73 -28.99
N THR A 274 -8.32 25.48 -29.17
CA THR A 274 -9.57 25.23 -29.91
C THR A 274 -10.79 25.80 -29.20
N LYS A 275 -10.82 25.76 -27.85
CA LYS A 275 -11.87 26.40 -27.04
C LYS A 275 -11.89 27.92 -27.25
N GLU A 276 -10.72 28.57 -27.20
CA GLU A 276 -10.58 30.02 -27.39
C GLU A 276 -11.12 30.46 -28.75
N VAL A 277 -10.74 29.77 -29.84
CA VAL A 277 -11.27 30.03 -31.19
C VAL A 277 -12.80 29.87 -31.26
N ILE A 278 -13.36 28.81 -30.65
CA ILE A 278 -14.81 28.59 -30.63
C ILE A 278 -15.53 29.67 -29.81
N GLU A 279 -14.95 30.16 -28.71
CA GLU A 279 -15.50 31.26 -27.91
C GLU A 279 -15.48 32.59 -28.69
N GLU A 280 -14.41 32.88 -29.45
CA GLU A 280 -14.34 34.02 -30.37
C GLU A 280 -15.37 33.95 -31.51
N GLU A 281 -15.52 32.79 -32.15
CA GLU A 281 -16.53 32.57 -33.21
C GLU A 281 -17.95 32.74 -32.67
N LEU A 282 -18.24 32.21 -31.48
CA LEU A 282 -19.55 32.34 -30.84
C LEU A 282 -19.85 33.81 -30.47
N TYR A 283 -18.84 34.54 -29.98
CA TYR A 283 -18.98 35.98 -29.71
C TYR A 283 -19.24 36.79 -31.00
N ALA A 284 -18.52 36.49 -32.09
CA ALA A 284 -18.75 37.12 -33.39
C ALA A 284 -20.17 36.83 -33.92
N GLN A 285 -20.66 35.60 -33.78
CA GLN A 285 -22.03 35.24 -34.16
C GLN A 285 -23.08 35.98 -33.32
N ALA A 286 -22.84 36.17 -32.01
CA ALA A 286 -23.74 36.93 -31.14
C ALA A 286 -23.86 38.41 -31.59
N LEU A 287 -22.73 39.07 -31.93
CA LEU A 287 -22.73 40.42 -32.47
C LEU A 287 -23.49 40.52 -33.82
N ILE A 288 -23.32 39.54 -34.71
CA ILE A 288 -24.07 39.48 -35.97
C ILE A 288 -25.57 39.37 -35.69
N LEU A 289 -26.00 38.48 -34.79
CA LEU A 289 -27.41 38.33 -34.42
C LEU A 289 -28.01 39.60 -33.81
N GLU A 290 -27.26 40.33 -32.97
CA GLU A 290 -27.69 41.62 -32.42
C GLU A 290 -27.85 42.68 -33.52
N SER A 291 -26.91 42.75 -34.47
CA SER A 291 -26.99 43.65 -35.62
C SER A 291 -28.19 43.34 -36.53
N LEU A 292 -28.50 42.06 -36.74
CA LEU A 292 -29.67 41.64 -37.53
C LEU A 292 -30.98 41.95 -36.80
N ASN A 293 -31.03 41.72 -35.48
CA ASN A 293 -32.22 41.99 -34.68
C ASN A 293 -32.53 43.50 -34.59
N THR A 294 -31.52 44.35 -34.44
CA THR A 294 -31.68 45.82 -34.48
C THR A 294 -32.12 46.31 -35.86
N THR A 295 -31.55 45.77 -36.94
CA THR A 295 -31.98 46.06 -38.33
C THR A 295 -33.43 45.62 -38.60
N LEU A 296 -33.82 44.43 -38.12
CA LEU A 296 -35.19 43.92 -38.23
C LEU A 296 -36.19 44.82 -37.49
N TYR A 297 -35.84 45.28 -36.28
CA TYR A 297 -36.67 46.20 -35.52
C TYR A 297 -36.84 47.56 -36.22
N GLN A 298 -35.75 48.12 -36.77
CA GLN A 298 -35.79 49.38 -37.54
C GLN A 298 -36.69 49.27 -38.77
N THR A 299 -36.47 48.26 -39.61
CA THR A 299 -37.28 48.02 -40.83
C THR A 299 -38.74 47.72 -40.50
N GLN A 300 -39.03 47.02 -39.40
CA GLN A 300 -40.41 46.82 -38.93
C GLN A 300 -41.06 48.14 -38.49
N MET A 301 -40.34 49.05 -37.83
CA MET A 301 -40.86 50.37 -37.46
C MET A 301 -41.10 51.27 -38.69
N GLU A 302 -40.22 51.23 -39.68
CA GLU A 302 -40.40 51.92 -40.97
C GLU A 302 -41.62 51.41 -41.73
N LEU A 303 -41.78 50.09 -41.83
CA LEU A 303 -42.97 49.46 -42.44
C LEU A 303 -44.28 49.89 -41.77
N GLN A 304 -44.29 50.10 -40.45
CA GLN A 304 -45.48 50.61 -39.75
C GLN A 304 -45.77 52.09 -40.06
N ARG A 305 -44.72 52.93 -40.23
CA ARG A 305 -44.89 54.32 -40.68
C ARG A 305 -45.46 54.39 -42.10
N GLU A 306 -44.89 53.61 -43.02
CA GLU A 306 -45.36 53.56 -44.41
C GLU A 306 -46.80 53.02 -44.51
N LYS A 307 -47.16 51.99 -43.73
CA LYS A 307 -48.56 51.53 -43.63
C LYS A 307 -49.50 52.63 -43.16
N ALA A 308 -49.10 53.43 -42.17
CA ALA A 308 -49.89 54.56 -41.70
C ALA A 308 -50.03 55.67 -42.77
N ALA A 309 -48.95 55.96 -43.51
CA ALA A 309 -48.96 56.94 -44.60
C ALA A 309 -49.83 56.50 -45.81
N VAL A 310 -49.77 55.21 -46.19
CA VAL A 310 -50.66 54.65 -47.21
C VAL A 310 -52.12 54.73 -46.74
N ALA A 311 -52.42 54.39 -45.49
CA ALA A 311 -53.78 54.44 -44.95
C ALA A 311 -54.35 55.88 -44.84
N THR A 312 -53.52 56.92 -44.68
CA THR A 312 -53.99 58.32 -44.74
C THR A 312 -54.19 58.80 -46.18
N LEU A 313 -53.32 58.39 -47.11
CA LEU A 313 -53.49 58.65 -48.55
C LEU A 313 -54.77 57.99 -49.10
N GLU A 314 -55.01 56.72 -48.76
CA GLU A 314 -56.22 55.97 -49.16
C GLU A 314 -57.50 56.66 -48.67
N LYS A 315 -57.54 57.10 -47.41
CA LYS A 315 -58.66 57.91 -46.88
C LYS A 315 -58.83 59.23 -47.62
N THR A 316 -57.73 59.91 -47.95
CA THR A 316 -57.77 61.18 -48.71
C THR A 316 -58.31 60.97 -50.12
N LEU A 317 -57.88 59.91 -50.81
CA LEU A 317 -58.38 59.53 -52.11
C LEU A 317 -59.87 59.18 -52.07
N GLN A 318 -60.31 58.41 -51.06
CA GLN A 318 -61.72 58.05 -50.89
C GLN A 318 -62.60 59.31 -50.69
N ILE A 319 -62.16 60.25 -49.84
CA ILE A 319 -62.84 61.54 -49.65
C ILE A 319 -62.92 62.32 -50.96
N LYS A 320 -61.81 62.42 -51.71
CA LYS A 320 -61.76 63.14 -52.99
C LYS A 320 -62.63 62.49 -54.07
N LEU A 321 -62.75 61.16 -54.05
CA LEU A 321 -63.63 60.41 -54.93
C LEU A 321 -65.10 60.71 -54.59
N THR A 322 -65.50 60.67 -53.31
CA THR A 322 -66.86 61.06 -52.89
C THR A 322 -67.19 62.52 -53.20
N GLU A 323 -66.26 63.46 -52.98
CA GLU A 323 -66.42 64.87 -53.37
C GLU A 323 -66.65 65.05 -54.88
N ALA A 324 -66.00 64.23 -55.72
CA ALA A 324 -66.14 64.27 -57.16
C ALA A 324 -67.47 63.64 -57.62
N GLU A 325 -67.84 62.49 -57.03
CA GLU A 325 -69.14 61.87 -57.27
C GLU A 325 -70.31 62.80 -56.93
N ASP A 326 -70.27 63.46 -55.77
CA ASP A 326 -71.35 64.34 -55.34
C ASP A 326 -71.47 65.61 -56.19
N LYS A 327 -70.33 66.14 -56.67
CA LYS A 327 -70.33 67.20 -57.70
C LYS A 327 -70.98 66.72 -59.00
N LEU A 328 -70.64 65.51 -59.48
CA LEU A 328 -71.24 64.94 -60.68
C LEU A 328 -72.74 64.68 -60.52
N LYS A 329 -73.18 64.14 -59.37
CA LYS A 329 -74.60 63.96 -59.02
C LYS A 329 -75.34 65.31 -59.07
N TYR A 330 -74.77 66.36 -58.47
CA TYR A 330 -75.34 67.71 -58.50
C TYR A 330 -75.44 68.28 -59.93
N THR A 331 -74.38 68.17 -60.74
CA THR A 331 -74.40 68.61 -62.14
C THR A 331 -75.44 67.84 -62.97
N ILE A 332 -75.54 66.51 -62.80
CA ILE A 332 -76.55 65.69 -63.48
C ILE A 332 -77.96 66.12 -63.06
N HIS A 333 -78.19 66.39 -61.77
CA HIS A 333 -79.49 66.84 -61.27
C HIS A 333 -79.90 68.19 -61.86
N HIS A 334 -79.02 69.20 -61.82
CA HIS A 334 -79.26 70.52 -62.44
C HIS A 334 -79.54 70.41 -63.95
N LEU A 335 -78.74 69.65 -64.69
CA LEU A 335 -78.96 69.43 -66.13
C LEU A 335 -80.28 68.70 -66.41
N THR A 336 -80.74 67.85 -65.49
CA THR A 336 -82.03 67.15 -65.59
C THR A 336 -83.20 68.12 -65.36
N GLU A 337 -83.13 68.97 -64.33
CA GLU A 337 -84.13 70.02 -64.08
C GLU A 337 -84.21 71.01 -65.25
N GLU A 338 -83.07 71.44 -65.77
CA GLU A 338 -83.00 72.31 -66.95
C GLU A 338 -83.60 71.63 -68.19
N ASN A 339 -83.32 70.34 -68.43
CA ASN A 339 -83.94 69.58 -69.52
C ASN A 339 -85.46 69.44 -69.35
N ILE A 340 -85.95 69.29 -68.11
CA ILE A 340 -87.38 69.27 -67.79
C ILE A 340 -88.01 70.64 -68.12
N HIS A 341 -87.41 71.75 -67.66
CA HIS A 341 -87.89 73.09 -67.97
C HIS A 341 -87.92 73.39 -69.48
N LEU A 342 -86.94 72.90 -70.23
CA LEU A 342 -86.88 73.04 -71.69
C LEU A 342 -87.96 72.20 -72.43
N ARG A 343 -88.52 71.16 -71.81
CA ARG A 343 -89.62 70.33 -72.39
C ARG A 343 -91.02 70.85 -72.09
N TYR A 344 -91.17 71.77 -71.14
CA TYR A 344 -92.45 72.38 -70.74
C TYR A 344 -92.64 73.82 -71.28
N LYS A 345 -91.76 74.26 -72.19
CA LYS A 345 -91.94 75.42 -73.07
C LYS A 345 -92.43 74.97 -74.45
#